data_AF-A0A497DSR5-F1
#
_entry.id   AF-A0A497DSR5-F1
#
_cell.length_a   1.000
_cell.length_b   1.000
_cell.length_c   1.000
_cell.angle_alpha   90.00
_cell.angle_beta   90.00
_cell.angle_gamma   90.00
#
_symmetry.space_group_name_H-M   'P 1'
#
loop_
_entity.id
_entity.type
_entity.pdbx_description
1 polymer ?
#
loop_
_entity_poly.entity_id
_entity_poly.type
_entity_poly.pdbx_seq_one_letter_code
_entity_poly.pdbx_strand_id
1 'polypeptide(L)'
;MIYGVSYLAIALFVFFVLIVLGLSFYFARKTKSANSYFAAGGTIHWAVNGIAFAGDYLSAASFLGICGMIAFVGYDGFLYSIGYLAGWVVALFLVAEPMK
;
A
#
# COMPACT_ATOMS: atom_id res chain seq x y z
N MET A 1 4.67 -33.69 4.25
CA MET A 1 4.45 -32.31 3.79
C MET A 1 5.51 -32.02 2.73
N ILE A 2 5.20 -32.21 1.45
CA ILE A 2 6.19 -32.09 0.36
C ILE A 2 6.02 -30.72 -0.29
N TYR A 3 6.47 -29.67 0.41
CA TYR A 3 6.63 -28.36 -0.22
C TYR A 3 8.06 -28.29 -0.74
N GLY A 4 8.24 -28.56 -2.04
CA GLY A 4 9.49 -28.28 -2.73
C GLY A 4 9.67 -26.77 -2.88
N VAL A 5 10.91 -26.30 -2.79
CA VAL A 5 11.23 -24.89 -3.03
C VAL A 5 10.85 -24.53 -4.46
N SER A 6 9.95 -23.56 -4.63
CA SER A 6 9.59 -23.03 -5.95
C SER A 6 10.59 -21.97 -6.37
N TYR A 7 11.58 -22.36 -7.17
CA TYR A 7 12.56 -21.43 -7.72
C TYR A 7 11.92 -20.33 -8.57
N LEU A 8 10.80 -20.62 -9.25
CA LEU A 8 10.04 -19.63 -10.00
C LEU A 8 9.47 -18.54 -9.08
N ALA A 9 8.85 -18.92 -7.95
CA ALA A 9 8.29 -17.96 -7.00
C ALA A 9 9.38 -17.06 -6.41
N ILE A 10 10.53 -17.64 -6.05
CA ILE A 10 11.69 -16.88 -5.56
C ILE A 10 12.19 -15.90 -6.63
N ALA A 11 12.34 -16.36 -7.87
CA ALA A 11 12.81 -15.52 -8.97
C ALA A 11 11.87 -14.32 -9.21
N LEU A 12 10.54 -14.56 -9.22
CA LEU A 12 9.55 -13.50 -9.37
C LEU A 12 9.57 -12.51 -8.21
N PHE A 13 9.68 -13.00 -6.97
CA PHE A 13 9.79 -12.15 -5.79
C PHE A 13 11.04 -11.25 -5.84
N VAL A 14 12.21 -11.84 -6.09
CA VAL A 14 13.46 -11.09 -6.17
C VAL A 14 13.42 -10.08 -7.32
N PHE A 15 12.91 -10.48 -8.49
CA PHE A 15 12.74 -9.58 -9.63
C PHE A 15 11.85 -8.38 -9.30
N PHE A 16 10.70 -8.61 -8.66
CA PHE A 16 9.80 -7.54 -8.25
C PHE A 16 10.44 -6.59 -7.23
N VAL A 17 11.12 -7.14 -6.22
CA VAL A 17 11.85 -6.34 -5.21
C VAL A 17 12.92 -5.47 -5.86
N LEU A 18 13.71 -6.03 -6.78
CA LEU A 18 14.75 -5.27 -7.49
C LEU A 18 14.17 -4.15 -8.34
N ILE A 19 13.01 -4.36 -8.99
CA ILE A 19 12.32 -3.30 -9.73
C ILE A 19 11.89 -2.18 -8.79
N VAL A 20 11.22 -2.51 -7.68
CA VAL A 20 10.73 -1.50 -6.72
C VAL A 20 11.91 -0.70 -6.14
N LEU A 21 12.97 -1.38 -5.70
CA LEU A 21 14.17 -0.71 -5.20
C LEU A 21 14.85 0.15 -6.29
N GLY A 22 14.97 -0.37 -7.50
CA GLY A 22 15.54 0.36 -8.63
C GLY A 22 14.77 1.64 -8.95
N LEU A 23 13.44 1.58 -8.98
CA LEU A 23 12.58 2.75 -9.16
C LEU A 23 12.75 3.74 -8.00
N SER A 24 12.75 3.26 -6.75
CA SER A 24 12.95 4.11 -5.56
C SER A 24 14.27 4.88 -5.63
N PHE A 25 15.38 4.20 -5.95
CA PHE A 25 16.68 4.87 -6.10
C PHE A 25 16.70 5.84 -7.29
N TYR A 26 16.07 5.48 -8.41
CA TYR A 26 16.00 6.33 -9.58
C TYR A 26 15.26 7.65 -9.29
N PHE A 27 14.10 7.58 -8.64
CA PHE A 27 13.32 8.76 -8.28
C PHE A 27 13.93 9.55 -7.12
N ALA A 28 14.49 8.88 -6.11
CA ALA A 28 15.15 9.54 -4.99
C ALA A 28 16.30 10.46 -5.45
N ARG A 29 17.03 10.08 -6.50
CA ARG A 29 18.11 10.90 -7.08
C ARG A 29 17.64 12.15 -7.83
N LYS A 30 16.37 12.21 -8.24
CA LYS A 30 15.80 13.37 -8.96
C LYS A 30 15.30 14.47 -8.02
N THR A 31 15.09 14.14 -6.76
CA THR A 31 14.51 15.05 -5.78
C THR A 31 15.59 15.92 -5.14
N LYS A 32 15.42 17.25 -5.16
CA LYS A 32 16.43 18.22 -4.69
C LYS A 32 15.96 19.15 -3.56
N SER A 33 14.71 19.05 -3.13
CA SER A 33 14.15 19.88 -2.06
C SER A 33 13.16 19.09 -1.20
N ALA A 34 12.95 19.52 0.05
CA ALA A 34 11.95 18.90 0.94
C ALA A 34 10.55 18.92 0.32
N ASN A 35 10.17 20.03 -0.34
CA ASN A 35 8.85 20.15 -0.96
C ASN A 35 8.67 19.20 -2.17
N SER A 36 9.74 18.94 -2.93
CA SER A 36 9.72 17.93 -4.00
C SER A 36 9.78 16.50 -3.45
N TYR A 37 10.32 16.29 -2.25
CA TYR A 37 10.38 14.97 -1.60
C TYR A 37 9.06 14.56 -0.95
N PHE A 38 8.45 15.45 -0.18
CA PHE A 38 7.25 15.13 0.59
C PHE A 38 5.95 15.34 -0.19
N ALA A 39 5.89 16.36 -1.06
CA ALA A 39 4.66 16.71 -1.77
C ALA A 39 4.76 16.53 -3.29
N ALA A 40 5.88 16.01 -3.81
CA ALA A 40 6.15 15.93 -5.26
C ALA A 40 5.88 17.26 -6.01
N GLY A 41 6.10 18.40 -5.31
CA GLY A 41 5.81 19.74 -5.83
C GLY A 41 4.32 20.01 -6.12
N GLY A 42 3.39 19.20 -5.62
CA GLY A 42 1.96 19.32 -5.90
C GLY A 42 1.55 18.95 -7.33
N THR A 43 2.42 18.26 -8.08
CA THR A 43 2.25 18.02 -9.52
C THR A 43 1.56 16.69 -9.87
N ILE A 44 1.36 15.82 -8.88
CA ILE A 44 0.77 14.49 -9.10
C ILE A 44 -0.74 14.60 -9.29
N HIS A 45 -1.25 14.03 -10.38
CA HIS A 45 -2.68 14.00 -10.65
C HIS A 45 -3.44 13.21 -9.57
N TRP A 46 -4.61 13.72 -9.16
CA TRP A 46 -5.39 13.17 -8.05
C TRP A 46 -5.70 11.67 -8.18
N ALA A 47 -5.95 11.19 -9.40
CA ALA A 47 -6.27 9.77 -9.62
C ALA A 47 -5.04 8.87 -9.38
N VAL A 48 -3.84 9.32 -9.78
CA VAL A 48 -2.58 8.59 -9.54
C VAL A 48 -2.27 8.57 -8.05
N ASN A 49 -2.45 9.72 -7.39
CA ASN A 49 -2.29 9.82 -5.95
C ASN A 49 -3.28 8.91 -5.21
N GLY A 50 -4.55 8.88 -5.65
CA GLY A 50 -5.58 8.01 -5.08
C GLY A 50 -5.26 6.52 -5.20
N ILE A 51 -4.73 6.09 -6.34
CA ILE A 51 -4.28 4.69 -6.54
C ILE A 51 -3.09 4.38 -5.62
N ALA A 52 -2.12 5.28 -5.50
CA ALA A 52 -0.97 5.08 -4.61
C ALA A 52 -1.43 4.93 -3.15
N PHE A 53 -2.32 5.80 -2.69
CA PHE A 53 -2.94 5.73 -1.37
C PHE A 53 -3.72 4.43 -1.14
N ALA A 54 -4.50 3.99 -2.12
CA ALA A 54 -5.21 2.71 -2.04
C ALA A 54 -4.23 1.52 -1.94
N GLY A 55 -3.10 1.59 -2.66
CA GLY A 55 -2.04 0.59 -2.59
C GLY A 55 -1.40 0.49 -1.21
N ASP A 56 -1.04 1.63 -0.61
CA ASP A 56 -0.50 1.69 0.76
C ASP A 56 -1.50 1.17 1.79
N TYR A 57 -2.78 1.48 1.59
CA TYR A 57 -3.85 1.01 2.46
C TYR A 57 -4.05 -0.52 2.41
N LEU A 58 -3.90 -1.12 1.23
CA LEU A 58 -4.01 -2.56 0.98
C LEU A 58 -2.73 -3.35 1.31
N SER A 59 -1.88 -2.82 2.19
CA SER A 59 -0.62 -3.44 2.62
C SER A 59 -0.74 -4.92 3.03
N ALA A 60 0.39 -5.62 3.09
CA ALA A 60 0.46 -7.02 3.53
C ALA A 60 -0.18 -7.26 4.91
N ALA A 61 -0.09 -6.27 5.81
CA ALA A 61 -0.73 -6.33 7.13
C ALA A 61 -2.26 -6.33 7.01
N SER A 62 -2.82 -5.46 6.16
CA SER A 62 -4.25 -5.41 5.87
C SER A 62 -4.71 -6.72 5.22
N PHE A 63 -4.00 -7.21 4.21
CA PHE A 63 -4.35 -8.46 3.52
C PHE A 63 -4.34 -9.66 4.48
N LEU A 64 -3.22 -9.90 5.18
CA LEU A 64 -3.09 -11.03 6.09
C LEU A 64 -4.01 -10.89 7.30
N GLY A 65 -4.21 -9.68 7.80
CA GLY A 65 -5.09 -9.38 8.93
C GLY A 65 -6.56 -9.69 8.63
N ILE A 66 -7.08 -9.21 7.50
CA ILE A 66 -8.46 -9.52 7.08
C ILE A 66 -8.61 -11.02 6.76
N CYS A 67 -7.68 -11.63 6.01
CA CYS A 67 -7.72 -13.07 5.75
C CYS A 67 -7.69 -13.89 7.05
N GLY A 68 -6.87 -13.50 8.02
CA GLY A 68 -6.81 -14.11 9.34
C GLY A 68 -8.13 -13.96 10.09
N MET A 69 -8.69 -12.75 10.16
CA MET A 69 -9.99 -12.53 10.80
C MET A 69 -11.09 -13.38 10.16
N ILE A 70 -11.18 -13.40 8.82
CA ILE A 70 -12.16 -14.25 8.13
C ILE A 70 -11.95 -15.73 8.46
N ALA A 71 -10.70 -16.20 8.52
CA ALA A 71 -10.39 -17.58 8.86
C ALA A 71 -10.80 -17.97 10.29
N PHE A 72 -10.74 -17.04 11.25
CA PHE A 72 -11.08 -17.31 12.66
C PHE A 72 -12.53 -17.01 13.03
N VAL A 73 -13.13 -15.96 12.48
CA VAL A 73 -14.47 -15.47 12.87
C VAL A 73 -15.48 -15.41 11.71
N GLY A 74 -15.10 -15.91 10.53
CA GLY A 74 -16.02 -16.06 9.39
C GLY A 74 -16.48 -14.73 8.79
N TYR A 75 -17.78 -14.65 8.47
CA TYR A 75 -18.37 -13.48 7.80
C TYR A 75 -18.23 -12.18 8.59
N ASP A 76 -18.25 -12.25 9.92
CA ASP A 76 -18.10 -11.07 10.77
C ASP A 76 -16.72 -10.41 10.57
N GLY A 77 -15.67 -11.22 10.35
CA GLY A 77 -14.32 -10.73 10.02
C GLY A 77 -14.27 -9.98 8.68
N PHE A 78 -15.12 -10.35 7.73
CA PHE A 78 -15.28 -9.60 6.48
C PHE A 78 -15.98 -8.25 6.72
N LEU A 79 -17.01 -8.20 7.56
CA LEU A 79 -17.67 -6.94 7.91
C LEU A 79 -16.70 -5.93 8.55
N TYR A 80 -15.75 -6.39 9.38
CA TYR A 80 -14.68 -5.54 9.92
C TYR A 80 -13.80 -4.91 8.84
N SER A 81 -13.57 -5.58 7.70
CA SER A 81 -12.79 -5.02 6.58
C SER A 81 -13.47 -3.81 5.93
N ILE A 82 -14.81 -3.83 5.86
CA ILE A 82 -15.61 -2.70 5.35
C ILE A 82 -15.50 -1.52 6.31
N GLY A 83 -15.64 -1.78 7.62
CA GLY A 83 -15.49 -0.77 8.66
C GLY A 83 -14.10 -0.13 8.65
N TYR A 84 -13.06 -0.93 8.46
CA TYR A 84 -11.69 -0.45 8.31
C TYR A 84 -11.61 0.54 7.12
N LEU A 85 -12.01 0.11 5.92
CA LEU A 85 -11.98 0.95 4.70
C LEU A 85 -12.80 2.23 4.86
N ALA A 86 -14.00 2.13 5.42
CA ALA A 86 -14.86 3.30 5.66
C ALA A 86 -14.21 4.29 6.64
N GLY A 87 -13.57 3.78 7.70
CA GLY A 87 -12.85 4.60 8.67
C GLY A 87 -11.68 5.36 8.04
N TRP A 88 -11.01 4.78 7.06
CA TRP A 88 -9.96 5.48 6.32
C TRP A 88 -10.50 6.66 5.51
N VAL A 89 -11.64 6.51 4.83
CA VAL A 89 -12.30 7.63 4.12
C VAL A 89 -12.65 8.75 5.10
N VAL A 90 -13.18 8.42 6.27
CA VAL A 90 -13.49 9.38 7.33
C VAL A 90 -12.21 10.12 7.77
N ALA A 91 -11.10 9.42 7.99
CA ALA A 91 -9.84 10.03 8.37
C ALA A 91 -9.28 10.98 7.29
N LEU A 92 -9.46 10.65 6.01
CA LEU A 92 -9.05 11.54 4.90
C LEU A 92 -9.82 12.87 4.93
N PHE A 93 -11.13 12.84 5.13
CA PHE A 93 -11.94 14.06 5.17
C PHE A 93 -11.80 14.86 6.48
N LEU A 94 -11.70 14.19 7.63
CA LEU A 94 -11.64 14.88 8.92
C LEU A 94 -10.24 15.32 9.34
N VAL A 95 -9.19 14.58 8.96
CA VAL A 95 -7.81 14.85 9.39
C VAL A 95 -6.97 15.38 8.25
N ALA A 96 -6.98 14.72 7.09
CA ALA A 96 -6.08 15.12 5.99
C ALA A 96 -6.55 16.39 5.27
N GLU A 97 -7.86 16.61 5.12
CA GLU A 97 -8.39 17.81 4.45
C GLU A 97 -8.07 19.13 5.18
N PRO A 98 -8.18 19.25 6.53
CA PRO A 98 -7.76 20.45 7.25
C PRO A 98 -6.25 20.72 7.27
N MET A 99 -5.43 19.74 6.90
CA MET A 99 -3.96 19.84 6.91
C MET A 99 -3.37 20.22 5.53
N LYS A 100 -4.21 20.44 4.51
CA LYS A 100 -3.80 20.99 3.21
C LYS A 100 -3.39 22.46 3.33
#